data_AF-A0A9N7PKB6-F1
#
_entry.id   AF-A0A9N7PKB6-F1
#
_cell.length_a   1.000
_cell.length_b   1.000
_cell.length_c   1.000
_cell.angle_alpha   90.00
_cell.angle_beta   90.00
_cell.angle_gamma   90.00
#
_symmetry.space_group_name_H-M   'P 1'
#
loop_
_entity.id
_entity.type
_entity.pdbx_description
1 polymer ?
#
loop_
_entity_poly.entity_id
_entity_poly.type
_entity_poly.pdbx_seq_one_letter_code
_entity_poly.pdbx_strand_id
1 'polypeptide(L)'
;MIKLKEDCITNILKEYIKDNKEYIKKEAGEFIINKASINDYDFMRCKYKLEKLKIEEKLDLINFAFKYSYILFKIIEEDIIDKKDLISVKFAFFETKFAIIEYLAMRESEEDLKSKIKRSFNDLKISNDVIKAIENI
;
A
#
# COMPACT_ATOMS: atom_id res chain seq x y z
N MET A 1 28.81 -13.77 15.56
CA MET A 1 27.63 -13.65 14.68
C MET A 1 26.74 -12.54 15.21
N ILE A 2 26.78 -11.37 14.58
CA ILE A 2 25.82 -10.29 14.90
C ILE A 2 24.50 -10.72 14.26
N LYS A 3 23.49 -11.06 15.07
CA LYS A 3 22.11 -11.14 14.58
C LYS A 3 21.78 -9.76 14.01
N LEU A 4 21.62 -9.66 12.69
CA LEU A 4 21.06 -8.49 12.05
C LEU A 4 19.72 -8.23 12.76
N LYS A 5 19.63 -7.10 13.47
CA LYS A 5 18.33 -6.62 13.99
C LYS A 5 17.42 -6.55 12.77
N GLU A 6 16.38 -7.39 12.72
CA GLU A 6 15.27 -7.16 11.80
C GLU A 6 14.84 -5.70 11.95
N ASP A 7 14.65 -5.01 10.83
CA ASP A 7 14.29 -3.61 10.80
C ASP A 7 13.01 -3.39 11.62
N CYS A 8 13.00 -2.37 12.48
CA CYS A 8 11.90 -2.09 13.41
C CYS A 8 10.55 -2.01 12.67
N ILE A 9 10.56 -1.39 11.48
CA ILE A 9 9.39 -1.23 10.60
C ILE A 9 8.90 -2.59 10.09
N THR A 10 9.83 -3.48 9.71
CA THR A 10 9.48 -4.83 9.23
C THR A 10 8.71 -5.60 10.30
N ASN A 11 9.15 -5.55 11.56
CA ASN A 11 8.48 -6.29 12.64
C ASN A 11 7.10 -5.71 12.95
N ILE A 12 6.97 -4.38 13.00
CA ILE A 12 5.68 -3.72 13.20
C ILE A 12 4.69 -4.11 12.09
N LEU A 13 5.13 -4.12 10.83
CA LEU A 13 4.31 -4.56 9.71
C LEU A 13 3.88 -6.02 9.84
N LYS A 14 4.80 -6.92 10.22
CA LYS A 14 4.49 -8.35 10.44
C LYS A 14 3.42 -8.53 11.51
N GLU A 15 3.57 -7.87 12.64
CA GLU A 15 2.63 -7.95 13.77
C GLU A 15 1.26 -7.40 13.38
N TYR A 16 1.23 -6.21 12.77
CA TYR A 16 -0.04 -5.59 12.34
C TYR A 16 -0.82 -6.48 11.36
N ILE A 17 -0.16 -7.05 10.35
CA ILE A 17 -0.81 -7.92 9.36
C ILE A 17 -1.39 -9.17 10.01
N LYS A 18 -0.63 -9.79 10.93
CA LYS A 18 -1.03 -11.00 11.63
C LYS A 18 -2.35 -10.80 12.38
N ASP A 19 -2.50 -9.64 13.03
CA ASP A 19 -3.64 -9.37 13.89
C ASP A 19 -4.85 -8.76 13.14
N ASN A 20 -4.64 -8.18 11.94
CA ASN A 20 -5.66 -7.38 11.24
C ASN A 20 -6.02 -7.86 9.81
N LYS A 21 -5.63 -9.08 9.43
CA LYS A 21 -5.78 -9.61 8.06
C LYS A 21 -7.17 -9.41 7.44
N GLU A 22 -8.23 -9.69 8.17
CA GLU A 22 -9.61 -9.61 7.64
C GLU A 22 -10.07 -8.16 7.39
N TYR A 23 -9.70 -7.23 8.27
CA TYR A 23 -10.03 -5.81 8.13
C TYR A 23 -9.30 -5.19 6.93
N ILE A 24 -8.00 -5.49 6.78
CA ILE A 24 -7.19 -5.02 5.66
C ILE A 24 -7.82 -5.42 4.32
N LYS A 25 -8.33 -6.65 4.20
CA LYS A 25 -8.96 -7.14 2.97
C LYS A 25 -10.25 -6.38 2.60
N LYS A 26 -11.04 -5.99 3.59
CA LYS A 26 -12.35 -5.35 3.36
C LYS A 26 -12.22 -3.85 3.05
N GLU A 27 -11.30 -3.15 3.74
CA GLU A 27 -11.32 -1.68 3.77
C GLU A 27 -10.29 -1.01 2.85
N ALA A 28 -9.23 -1.71 2.45
CA ALA A 28 -8.07 -1.07 1.83
C ALA A 28 -8.37 -0.33 0.51
N GLY A 29 -9.20 -0.90 -0.37
CA GLY A 29 -9.55 -0.27 -1.64
C GLY A 29 -10.44 0.97 -1.47
N GLU A 30 -11.45 0.87 -0.60
CA GLU A 30 -12.38 1.97 -0.34
C GLU A 30 -11.68 3.15 0.34
N PHE A 31 -10.80 2.87 1.30
CA PHE A 31 -10.01 3.88 1.99
C PHE A 31 -9.18 4.73 1.02
N ILE A 32 -8.48 4.09 0.08
CA ILE A 32 -7.58 4.79 -0.83
C ILE A 32 -8.33 5.65 -1.86
N ILE A 33 -9.52 5.21 -2.28
CA ILE A 33 -10.30 5.86 -3.34
C ILE A 33 -11.32 6.86 -2.76
N ASN A 34 -11.35 7.07 -1.45
CA ASN A 34 -12.34 7.94 -0.83
C ASN A 34 -12.24 9.41 -1.32
N LYS A 35 -13.41 10.04 -1.44
CA LYS A 35 -13.72 11.23 -2.26
C LYS A 35 -13.07 12.53 -1.80
N ALA A 36 -12.41 12.56 -0.63
CA ALA A 36 -11.82 13.79 -0.09
C ALA A 36 -10.50 14.21 -0.78
N SER A 37 -9.81 13.29 -1.46
CA SER A 37 -8.46 13.56 -2.02
C SER A 37 -8.34 13.47 -3.54
N ILE A 38 -9.43 13.26 -4.26
CA ILE A 38 -9.43 12.99 -5.71
C ILE A 38 -10.51 13.85 -6.36
N ASN A 39 -10.19 14.52 -7.48
CA ASN A 39 -11.20 15.28 -8.23
C ASN A 39 -12.23 14.32 -8.88
N ASP A 40 -13.42 14.83 -9.22
CA ASP A 40 -14.51 13.99 -9.72
C ASP A 40 -14.15 13.24 -11.02
N TYR A 41 -13.33 13.84 -11.91
CA TYR A 41 -12.90 13.19 -13.15
C TYR A 41 -11.98 12.00 -12.90
N ASP A 42 -10.97 12.17 -12.04
CA ASP A 42 -10.06 11.10 -11.65
C ASP A 42 -10.80 10.01 -10.89
N PHE A 43 -11.76 10.38 -10.03
CA PHE A 43 -12.60 9.41 -9.33
C PHE A 43 -13.41 8.54 -10.30
N MET A 44 -13.99 9.14 -11.34
CA MET A 44 -14.69 8.39 -12.39
C MET A 44 -13.75 7.44 -13.15
N ARG A 45 -12.54 7.91 -13.51
CA ARG A 45 -11.54 7.07 -14.19
C ARG A 45 -11.09 5.90 -13.32
N CYS A 46 -10.85 6.15 -12.03
CA CYS A 46 -10.46 5.12 -11.09
C CYS A 46 -11.53 4.03 -10.95
N LYS A 47 -12.80 4.44 -10.82
CA LYS A 47 -13.93 3.49 -10.80
C LYS A 47 -13.99 2.66 -12.08
N TYR A 48 -13.94 3.32 -13.24
CA TYR A 48 -13.98 2.65 -14.54
C TYR A 48 -12.83 1.64 -14.69
N LYS A 49 -11.59 2.04 -14.37
CA LYS A 49 -10.43 1.13 -14.48
C LYS A 49 -10.53 -0.04 -13.51
N LEU A 50 -11.00 0.17 -12.28
CA LEU A 50 -11.24 -0.94 -11.34
C LEU A 50 -12.29 -1.93 -11.83
N GLU A 51 -13.40 -1.44 -12.38
CA GLU A 51 -14.42 -2.31 -12.98
C GLU A 51 -13.85 -3.13 -14.13
N LYS A 52 -13.05 -2.50 -15.00
CA LYS A 52 -12.36 -3.18 -16.08
C LYS A 52 -11.39 -4.27 -15.57
N LEU A 53 -10.56 -3.96 -14.59
CA LEU A 53 -9.63 -4.93 -14.00
C LEU A 53 -10.33 -6.09 -13.30
N LYS A 54 -11.50 -5.84 -12.67
CA LYS A 54 -12.36 -6.90 -12.10
C LYS A 54 -12.83 -7.88 -13.17
N ILE A 55 -13.29 -7.37 -14.31
CA ILE A 55 -13.76 -8.20 -15.44
C ILE A 55 -12.60 -8.99 -16.05
N GLU A 56 -11.41 -8.40 -16.14
CA GLU A 56 -10.21 -9.05 -16.69
C GLU A 56 -9.48 -9.96 -15.68
N GLU A 57 -9.95 -10.06 -14.43
CA GLU A 57 -9.29 -10.79 -13.34
C GLU A 57 -7.84 -10.33 -13.07
N LYS A 58 -7.52 -9.05 -13.35
CA LYS A 58 -6.17 -8.47 -13.19
C LYS A 58 -6.07 -7.54 -11.99
N LEU A 59 -6.43 -8.06 -10.81
CA LEU A 59 -6.47 -7.24 -9.59
C LEU A 59 -5.26 -7.42 -8.67
N ASP A 60 -4.38 -8.37 -8.93
CA ASP A 60 -3.35 -8.77 -7.96
C ASP A 60 -2.47 -7.60 -7.52
N LEU A 61 -1.88 -6.87 -8.48
CA LEU A 61 -1.00 -5.74 -8.16
C LEU A 61 -1.75 -4.60 -7.46
N ILE A 62 -2.97 -4.27 -7.90
CA ILE A 62 -3.71 -3.14 -7.33
C ILE A 62 -4.26 -3.47 -5.94
N ASN A 63 -4.74 -4.70 -5.73
CA ASN A 63 -5.15 -5.17 -4.42
C ASN A 63 -3.97 -5.18 -3.46
N PHE A 64 -2.82 -5.67 -3.91
CA PHE A 64 -1.59 -5.62 -3.14
C PHE A 64 -1.22 -4.18 -2.76
N ALA A 65 -1.24 -3.26 -3.72
CA ALA A 65 -0.94 -1.85 -3.49
C ALA A 65 -1.90 -1.21 -2.47
N PHE A 66 -3.20 -1.45 -2.61
CA PHE A 66 -4.21 -0.97 -1.67
C PHE A 66 -3.92 -1.46 -0.25
N LYS A 67 -3.72 -2.78 -0.07
CA LYS A 67 -3.43 -3.38 1.23
C LYS A 67 -2.18 -2.76 1.85
N TYR A 68 -1.11 -2.65 1.08
CA TYR A 68 0.14 -2.05 1.55
C TYR A 68 -0.07 -0.60 2.00
N SER A 69 -0.71 0.24 1.18
CA SER A 69 -0.97 1.63 1.53
C SER A 69 -1.87 1.77 2.76
N TYR A 70 -2.89 0.92 2.90
CA TYR A 70 -3.77 0.89 4.07
C TYR A 70 -3.03 0.49 5.36
N ILE A 71 -2.15 -0.51 5.31
CA ILE A 71 -1.32 -0.89 6.46
C ILE A 71 -0.43 0.28 6.89
N LEU A 72 0.23 0.97 5.95
CA LEU A 72 1.05 2.13 6.28
C LEU A 72 0.21 3.24 6.92
N PHE A 73 -0.99 3.50 6.39
CA PHE A 73 -1.92 4.46 6.99
C PHE A 73 -2.25 4.11 8.43
N LYS A 74 -2.58 2.85 8.71
CA LYS A 74 -2.95 2.41 10.06
C LYS A 74 -1.82 2.53 11.05
N ILE A 75 -0.61 2.18 10.65
CA ILE A 75 0.59 2.37 11.48
C ILE A 75 0.83 3.86 11.79
N ILE A 76 0.56 4.76 10.82
CA ILE A 76 0.66 6.22 11.03
C ILE A 76 -0.45 6.72 11.96
N GLU A 77 -1.68 6.23 11.78
CA GLU A 77 -2.87 6.63 12.55
C GLU A 77 -2.78 6.20 14.01
N GLU A 78 -2.30 4.97 14.25
CA GLU A 78 -2.20 4.35 15.58
C GLU A 78 -0.91 4.73 16.34
N ASP A 79 -0.05 5.58 15.75
CA ASP A 79 1.22 6.06 16.33
C ASP A 79 2.14 4.93 16.83
N ILE A 80 2.16 3.80 16.10
CA ILE A 80 2.89 2.56 16.49
C ILE A 80 4.40 2.67 16.19
N ILE A 81 4.83 3.71 15.47
CA ILE A 81 6.20 3.88 14.99
C ILE A 81 6.90 5.06 15.67
N ASP A 82 8.20 4.88 15.94
CA ASP A 82 9.06 5.95 16.45
C ASP A 82 9.04 7.17 15.52
N LYS A 83 9.11 8.38 16.10
CA LYS A 83 9.16 9.65 15.35
C LYS A 83 10.23 9.72 14.25
N LYS A 84 11.36 9.01 14.45
CA LYS A 84 12.46 8.96 13.48
C LYS A 84 12.07 8.23 12.19
N ASP A 85 11.21 7.22 12.30
CA ASP A 85 10.75 6.37 11.19
C ASP A 85 9.41 6.87 10.62
N LEU A 86 8.64 7.62 11.41
CA LEU A 86 7.36 8.23 11.04
C LEU A 86 7.41 9.04 9.73
N ILE A 87 8.50 9.80 9.52
CA ILE A 87 8.66 10.61 8.31
C ILE A 87 8.76 9.69 7.08
N SER A 88 9.61 8.67 7.14
CA SER A 88 9.81 7.72 6.04
C SER A 88 8.54 6.93 5.74
N VAL A 89 7.82 6.48 6.77
CA VAL A 89 6.55 5.75 6.61
C VAL A 89 5.47 6.65 6.00
N LYS A 90 5.39 7.93 6.40
CA LYS A 90 4.49 8.91 5.77
C LYS A 90 4.82 9.12 4.30
N PHE A 91 6.09 9.27 3.95
CA PHE A 91 6.50 9.39 2.54
C PHE A 91 6.09 8.17 1.72
N ALA A 92 6.41 6.97 2.21
CA ALA A 92 6.03 5.71 1.58
C ALA A 92 4.50 5.57 1.42
N PHE A 93 3.73 5.99 2.43
CA PHE A 93 2.27 6.00 2.37
C PHE A 93 1.76 6.90 1.23
N PHE A 94 2.21 8.16 1.19
CA PHE A 94 1.77 9.11 0.18
C PHE A 94 2.22 8.69 -1.22
N GLU A 95 3.47 8.27 -1.40
CA GLU A 95 3.96 7.81 -2.71
C GLU A 95 3.18 6.62 -3.23
N THR A 96 2.91 5.62 -2.37
CA THR A 96 2.11 4.45 -2.74
C THR A 96 0.68 4.84 -3.08
N LYS A 97 0.05 5.68 -2.25
CA LYS A 97 -1.31 6.18 -2.48
C LYS A 97 -1.41 6.93 -3.82
N PHE A 98 -0.45 7.80 -4.11
CA PHE A 98 -0.42 8.54 -5.38
C PHE A 98 -0.20 7.61 -6.56
N ALA A 99 0.73 6.65 -6.48
CA ALA A 99 0.97 5.68 -7.56
C ALA A 99 -0.30 4.88 -7.89
N ILE A 100 -1.04 4.45 -6.88
CA ILE A 100 -2.34 3.79 -7.05
C ILE A 100 -3.31 4.67 -7.82
N ILE A 101 -3.47 5.93 -7.38
CA ILE A 101 -4.39 6.88 -8.00
C ILE A 101 -3.97 7.20 -9.44
N GLU A 102 -2.69 7.43 -9.72
CA GLU A 102 -2.17 7.72 -11.06
C GLU A 102 -2.40 6.54 -12.02
N TYR A 103 -2.14 5.32 -11.57
CA TYR A 103 -2.44 4.12 -12.34
C TYR A 103 -3.95 4.03 -12.62
N LEU A 104 -4.79 4.14 -11.60
CA LEU A 104 -6.24 4.02 -11.74
C LEU A 104 -6.86 5.15 -12.57
N ALA A 105 -6.30 6.36 -12.49
CA ALA A 105 -6.66 7.52 -13.32
C ALA A 105 -6.11 7.42 -14.75
N MET A 106 -5.46 6.31 -15.10
CA MET A 106 -4.92 6.00 -16.43
C MET A 106 -3.81 6.96 -16.89
N ARG A 107 -3.10 7.59 -15.94
CA ARG A 107 -1.96 8.47 -16.20
C ARG A 107 -0.64 7.70 -16.23
N GLU A 108 -0.60 6.54 -15.59
CA GLU A 108 0.59 5.69 -15.49
C GLU A 108 0.30 4.23 -15.88
N SER A 109 1.36 3.55 -16.30
CA SER A 109 1.34 2.14 -16.66
C SER A 109 1.33 1.22 -15.42
N GLU A 110 1.11 -0.08 -15.65
CA GLU A 110 1.24 -1.06 -14.57
C GLU A 110 2.69 -1.20 -14.10
N GLU A 111 3.64 -1.08 -15.03
CA GLU A 111 5.07 -1.09 -14.78
C GLU A 111 5.49 0.07 -13.87
N ASP A 112 4.92 1.26 -14.08
CA ASP A 112 5.17 2.44 -13.23
C ASP A 112 4.67 2.20 -11.81
N LEU A 113 3.43 1.69 -11.65
CA LEU A 113 2.87 1.31 -10.35
C LEU A 113 3.78 0.30 -9.64
N LYS A 114 4.17 -0.77 -10.34
CA LYS A 114 5.04 -1.82 -9.79
C LYS A 114 6.39 -1.28 -9.37
N SER A 115 6.99 -0.41 -10.18
CA SER A 115 8.28 0.22 -9.90
C SER A 115 8.24 1.09 -8.65
N LYS A 116 7.21 1.94 -8.51
CA LYS A 116 7.02 2.83 -7.35
C LYS A 116 6.75 2.06 -6.06
N ILE A 117 5.91 1.03 -6.11
CA ILE A 117 5.67 0.16 -4.94
C ILE A 117 6.98 -0.54 -4.53
N LYS A 118 7.73 -1.09 -5.49
CA LYS A 118 9.01 -1.75 -5.21
C LYS A 118 10.04 -0.79 -4.60
N ARG A 119 10.10 0.45 -5.10
CA ARG A 119 10.94 1.50 -4.53
C ARG A 119 10.56 1.79 -3.08
N SER A 120 9.27 1.93 -2.79
CA SER A 120 8.77 2.13 -1.42
C SER A 120 9.23 1.02 -0.46
N PHE A 121 9.19 -0.25 -0.88
CA PHE A 121 9.73 -1.35 -0.06
C PHE A 121 11.22 -1.24 0.20
N ASN A 122 11.99 -0.88 -0.82
CA ASN A 122 13.44 -0.74 -0.69
C ASN A 122 13.80 0.42 0.25
N ASP A 123 13.09 1.54 0.13
CA ASP A 123 13.32 2.74 0.92
C ASP A 123 12.99 2.50 2.41
N LEU A 124 11.94 1.71 2.69
CA LEU A 124 11.58 1.26 4.05
C LEU A 124 12.31 -0.03 4.49
N LYS A 125 13.19 -0.59 3.65
CA LYS A 125 13.89 -1.86 3.91
C LYS A 125 12.96 -3.00 4.35
N ILE A 126 11.79 -3.07 3.74
CA ILE A 126 10.78 -4.08 4.04
C ILE A 126 11.26 -5.45 3.55
N SER A 127 11.28 -6.43 4.46
CA SER A 127 11.70 -7.79 4.13
C SER A 127 10.73 -8.50 3.18
N ASN A 128 11.25 -9.46 2.39
CA ASN A 128 10.44 -10.28 1.48
C ASN A 128 9.34 -11.07 2.20
N ASP A 129 9.52 -11.41 3.47
CA ASP A 129 8.51 -12.14 4.24
C ASP A 129 7.28 -11.27 4.51
N VAL A 130 7.47 -9.96 4.75
CA VAL A 130 6.36 -9.00 4.87
C VAL A 130 5.64 -8.84 3.54
N ILE A 131 6.40 -8.70 2.44
CA ILE A 131 5.83 -8.57 1.09
C ILE A 131 4.92 -9.78 0.80
N LYS A 132 5.43 -11.00 1.03
CA LYS A 132 4.63 -12.23 0.89
C LYS A 132 3.43 -12.26 1.83
N ALA A 133 3.57 -11.78 3.06
CA ALA A 133 2.45 -11.73 3.99
C ALA A 133 1.31 -10.85 3.46
N ILE A 134 1.63 -9.69 2.85
CA ILE A 134 0.65 -8.78 2.23
C ILE A 134 -0.01 -9.42 0.99
N GLU A 135 0.77 -10.11 0.14
CA GLU A 135 0.25 -10.83 -1.03
C GLU A 135 -0.80 -11.88 -0.64
N ASN A 136 -0.60 -12.55 0.51
CA ASN A 136 -1.45 -13.63 1.02
C ASN A 136 -2.66 -13.16 1.86
N ILE A 137 -2.93 -11.85 1.93
CA ILE A 137 -4.15 -11.28 2.57
C ILE A 137 -5.39 -11.53 1.72
#